data_AF-A0A359EIN3-F1
#
_entry.id   AF-A0A359EIN3-F1
#
_cell.length_a   1.000
_cell.length_b   1.000
_cell.length_c   1.000
_cell.angle_alpha   90.00
_cell.angle_beta   90.00
_cell.angle_gamma   90.00
#
_symmetry.space_group_name_H-M   'P 1'
#
loop_
_entity.id
_entity.type
_entity.pdbx_description
1 polymer ?
#
loop_
_entity_poly.entity_id
_entity_poly.type
_entity_poly.pdbx_seq_one_letter_code
_entity_poly.pdbx_strand_id
1 'polypeptide(L)'
;MVTVYSTMVVEASMHGTPVVSLVIDSPEGWPGKYTLPLSQISGWPTHLRFRESGAGREARNEAELREALDHYLTDPTADREARQAFLERECTYLDGSAGQHTAAFLFSLMN
;
A
#
# COMPACT_ATOMS: atom_id res chain seq x y z
N MET A 1 -7.92 -3.15 -4.16
CA MET A 1 -7.92 -1.69 -3.91
C MET A 1 -7.04 -1.00 -4.94
N VAL A 2 -7.53 0.07 -5.57
CA VAL A 2 -6.72 0.93 -6.44
C VAL A 2 -6.45 2.22 -5.68
N THR A 3 -5.18 2.60 -5.52
CA THR A 3 -4.78 3.80 -4.77
C THR A 3 -3.47 4.38 -5.33
N VAL A 4 -3.12 5.60 -4.94
CA VAL A 4 -1.76 6.14 -5.13
C VAL A 4 -0.95 5.88 -3.86
N TYR A 5 -0.09 4.85 -3.85
CA TYR A 5 0.85 4.49 -2.77
C TYR A 5 0.49 4.92 -1.33
N SER A 6 -0.78 4.78 -0.96
CA SER A 6 -1.30 5.31 0.29
C SER A 6 -0.76 4.49 1.45
N THR A 7 -0.72 5.05 2.66
CA THR A 7 -0.49 4.22 3.85
C THR A 7 -1.53 3.09 3.94
N MET A 8 -2.73 3.30 3.37
CA MET A 8 -3.79 2.31 3.22
C MET A 8 -3.38 0.98 2.56
N VAL A 9 -2.24 0.92 1.88
CA VAL A 9 -1.72 -0.36 1.35
C VAL A 9 -1.39 -1.35 2.46
N VAL A 10 -1.05 -0.87 3.67
CA VAL A 10 -0.83 -1.69 4.85
C VAL A 10 -2.16 -2.31 5.30
N GLU A 11 -3.19 -1.50 5.50
CA GLU A 11 -4.51 -1.94 5.94
C GLU A 11 -5.16 -2.87 4.89
N ALA A 12 -5.06 -2.54 3.61
CA ALA A 12 -5.55 -3.41 2.55
C ALA A 12 -4.82 -4.77 2.56
N SER A 13 -3.50 -4.77 2.75
CA SER A 13 -2.72 -6.01 2.87
C SER A 13 -3.13 -6.83 4.08
N MET A 14 -3.40 -6.18 5.22
CA MET A 14 -3.88 -6.83 6.46
C MET A 14 -5.21 -7.56 6.24
N HIS A 15 -6.09 -6.97 5.44
CA HIS A 15 -7.37 -7.59 5.03
C HIS A 15 -7.22 -8.58 3.87
N GLY A 16 -6.00 -8.92 3.45
CA GLY A 16 -5.74 -9.81 2.32
C GLY A 16 -6.19 -9.23 0.97
N THR A 17 -6.55 -7.94 0.91
CA THR A 17 -7.07 -7.28 -0.28
C THR A 17 -5.93 -6.98 -1.24
N PRO A 18 -5.99 -7.43 -2.51
CA PRO A 18 -4.98 -7.08 -3.51
C PRO A 18 -4.89 -5.57 -3.74
N VAL A 19 -3.69 -5.09 -4.05
CA VAL A 19 -3.41 -3.66 -4.17
C VAL A 19 -2.81 -3.37 -5.54
N VAL A 20 -3.37 -2.37 -6.22
CA VAL A 20 -2.81 -1.79 -7.44
C VAL A 20 -2.51 -0.31 -7.18
N SER A 21 -1.23 0.05 -7.24
CA SER A 21 -0.76 1.42 -7.18
C SER A 21 -0.89 2.07 -8.55
N LEU A 22 -1.84 2.99 -8.70
CA LEU A 22 -2.07 3.72 -9.94
C LEU A 22 -1.23 4.99 -9.98
N VAL A 23 -0.37 5.12 -10.99
CA VAL A 23 0.55 6.26 -11.17
C VAL A 23 0.45 6.86 -12.57
N ILE A 24 -0.79 6.99 -13.04
CA ILE A 24 -1.08 7.70 -14.29
C ILE A 24 -1.06 9.20 -14.01
N ASP A 25 -0.24 9.94 -14.75
CA ASP A 25 -0.15 11.39 -14.60
C ASP A 25 -1.42 12.07 -15.14
N SER A 26 -1.87 13.09 -14.41
CA SER A 26 -2.86 14.04 -14.95
C SER A 26 -2.12 15.03 -15.86
N PRO A 27 -2.53 15.19 -17.14
CA PRO A 27 -1.90 16.15 -18.05
C PRO A 27 -2.05 17.61 -17.58
N GLU A 28 -3.17 17.91 -16.91
CA GLU A 28 -3.56 19.27 -16.52
C GLU A 28 -3.34 19.53 -15.02
N GLY A 29 -3.26 18.46 -14.22
CA GLY A 29 -3.17 18.55 -12.77
C GLY A 29 -4.44 19.11 -12.12
N TRP A 30 -4.28 19.72 -10.94
CA TRP A 30 -5.38 20.42 -10.28
C TRP A 30 -5.31 21.93 -10.54
N PRO A 31 -6.36 22.56 -11.12
CA PRO A 31 -6.34 23.96 -11.49
C PRO A 31 -5.99 24.89 -10.32
N GLY A 32 -5.02 25.79 -10.55
CA GLY A 32 -4.59 26.79 -9.56
C GLY A 32 -3.85 26.22 -8.35
N LYS A 33 -3.37 24.97 -8.42
CA LYS A 33 -2.59 24.32 -7.36
C LYS A 33 -1.29 23.73 -7.93
N TYR A 34 -0.33 23.55 -7.04
CA TYR A 34 0.86 22.76 -7.36
C TYR A 34 0.44 21.32 -7.67
N THR A 35 0.90 20.81 -8.81
CA THR A 35 0.68 19.43 -9.23
C THR A 35 2.03 18.75 -9.39
N LEU A 36 2.18 17.60 -8.75
CA LEU A 36 3.31 16.72 -8.93
C LEU A 36 2.86 15.48 -9.74
N PRO A 37 3.50 15.17 -10.87
CA PRO A 37 3.20 13.94 -11.61
C PRO A 37 3.38 12.70 -10.72
N LEU A 38 2.41 11.80 -10.74
CA LEU A 38 2.44 10.56 -9.96
C LEU A 38 3.57 9.63 -10.41
N SER A 39 3.97 9.70 -11.67
CA SER A 39 5.13 8.98 -12.19
C SER A 39 6.44 9.36 -11.48
N GLN A 40 6.54 10.57 -10.91
CA GLN A 40 7.74 11.07 -10.24
C GLN A 40 7.85 10.64 -8.78
N ILE A 41 6.78 10.12 -8.17
CA ILE A 41 6.78 9.75 -6.75
C ILE A 41 7.13 8.28 -6.51
N SER A 42 7.10 7.41 -7.54
CA SER A 42 7.33 5.96 -7.38
C SER A 42 8.69 5.59 -6.77
N GLY A 43 9.68 6.49 -6.84
CA GLY A 43 11.01 6.29 -6.26
C GLY A 43 11.18 6.78 -4.82
N TRP A 44 10.16 7.39 -4.22
CA TRP A 44 10.26 7.89 -2.85
C TRP A 44 10.37 6.74 -1.85
N PRO A 45 11.12 6.89 -0.74
CA PRO A 45 11.42 5.79 0.18
C PRO A 45 10.18 5.04 0.70
N THR A 46 9.07 5.74 0.93
CA THR A 46 7.81 5.13 1.38
C THR A 46 7.17 4.25 0.31
N HIS A 47 7.16 4.70 -0.94
CA HIS A 47 6.57 3.97 -2.05
C HIS A 47 7.47 2.82 -2.49
N LEU A 48 8.78 3.05 -2.47
CA LEU A 48 9.78 2.06 -2.86
C LEU A 48 9.69 0.80 -2.00
N ARG A 49 9.53 0.94 -0.67
CA ARG A 49 9.33 -0.20 0.22
C ARG A 49 8.16 -1.09 -0.22
N PHE A 50 7.02 -0.51 -0.57
CA PHE A 50 5.86 -1.29 -1.04
C PHE A 50 6.09 -1.89 -2.44
N ARG A 51 6.68 -1.13 -3.37
CA ARG A 51 6.97 -1.62 -4.73
C ARG A 51 7.96 -2.80 -4.71
N GLU A 52 9.01 -2.69 -3.91
CA GLU A 52 10.05 -3.71 -3.80
C GLU A 52 9.60 -4.94 -3.01
N SER A 53 8.53 -4.86 -2.20
CA SER A 53 8.02 -6.03 -1.50
C SER A 53 7.28 -7.00 -2.40
N GLY A 54 6.81 -6.56 -3.58
CA GLY A 54 5.96 -7.35 -4.46
C GLY A 54 4.56 -7.61 -3.90
N ALA A 55 4.15 -6.92 -2.82
CA ALA A 55 2.86 -7.08 -2.16
C ALA A 55 1.67 -6.58 -3.01
N GLY A 56 1.94 -5.88 -4.10
CA GLY A 56 0.97 -5.41 -5.06
C GLY A 56 1.61 -5.06 -6.39
N ARG A 57 0.82 -4.48 -7.30
CA ARG A 57 1.26 -4.10 -8.65
C ARG A 57 1.26 -2.59 -8.81
N GLU A 58 2.10 -2.08 -9.72
CA GLU A 58 2.09 -0.69 -10.16
C GLU A 58 1.53 -0.62 -11.57
N ALA A 59 0.64 0.34 -11.84
CA ALA A 59 0.08 0.61 -13.17
C ALA A 59 0.35 2.06 -13.57
N ARG A 60 1.04 2.25 -14.70
CA ARG A 60 1.47 3.55 -15.26
C ARG A 60 0.63 4.01 -16.43
N ASN A 61 -0.25 3.15 -16.92
CA ASN A 61 -1.19 3.44 -18.01
C ASN A 61 -2.45 2.56 -17.87
N GLU A 62 -3.45 2.83 -18.69
CA GLU A 62 -4.74 2.13 -18.66
C GLU A 62 -4.60 0.63 -18.96
N ALA A 63 -3.69 0.24 -19.86
CA ALA A 63 -3.48 -1.15 -20.22
C ALA A 63 -2.91 -1.95 -19.04
N GLU A 64 -1.87 -1.42 -18.37
CA GLU A 64 -1.29 -2.01 -17.16
C GLU A 64 -2.30 -2.07 -16.01
N LEU A 65 -3.16 -1.04 -15.86
CA LEU A 65 -4.22 -1.05 -14.85
C LEU A 65 -5.20 -2.19 -15.12
N ARG A 66 -5.67 -2.33 -16.36
CA ARG A 66 -6.56 -3.42 -16.76
C ARG A 66 -5.93 -4.78 -16.48
N GLU A 67 -4.69 -4.98 -16.91
CA GLU A 67 -3.96 -6.24 -16.69
C GLU A 67 -3.87 -6.58 -15.20
N ALA A 68 -3.49 -5.61 -14.36
CA ALA A 68 -3.37 -5.80 -12.92
C ALA A 68 -4.73 -6.11 -12.26
N LEU A 69 -5.81 -5.45 -12.72
CA LEU A 69 -7.16 -5.72 -12.24
C LEU A 69 -7.63 -7.12 -12.66
N ASP A 70 -7.50 -7.48 -13.92
CA ASP A 70 -7.90 -8.79 -14.45
C ASP A 70 -7.14 -9.93 -13.75
N HIS A 71 -5.85 -9.73 -13.47
CA HIS A 71 -5.03 -10.66 -12.69
C HIS A 71 -5.63 -10.93 -11.31
N TYR A 72 -5.94 -9.90 -10.53
CA TYR A 72 -6.50 -10.06 -9.18
C TYR A 72 -7.99 -10.41 -9.15
N LEU A 73 -8.74 -10.12 -10.22
CA LEU A 73 -10.11 -10.62 -10.39
C LEU A 73 -10.11 -12.12 -10.69
N THR A 74 -9.10 -12.61 -11.42
CA THR A 74 -8.93 -14.04 -11.74
C THR A 74 -8.41 -14.81 -10.52
N ASP A 75 -7.40 -14.28 -9.84
CA ASP A 75 -6.85 -14.86 -8.61
C ASP A 75 -6.71 -13.77 -7.52
N PRO A 76 -7.74 -13.61 -6.67
CA PRO A 76 -7.68 -12.67 -5.54
C PRO A 76 -6.60 -13.02 -4.51
N THR A 77 -6.04 -14.23 -4.57
CA THR A 77 -5.01 -14.71 -3.65
C THR A 77 -3.60 -14.53 -4.18
N ALA A 78 -3.45 -14.09 -5.44
CA ALA A 78 -2.15 -13.77 -6.00
C ALA A 78 -1.41 -12.76 -5.11
N ASP A 79 -0.09 -12.89 -5.01
CA ASP A 79 0.81 -12.08 -4.18
C ASP A 79 0.50 -12.09 -2.66
N ARG A 80 -0.32 -13.03 -2.16
CA ARG A 80 -0.66 -13.14 -0.73
C ARG A 80 0.57 -13.30 0.16
N GLU A 81 1.52 -14.13 -0.25
CA GLU A 81 2.76 -14.35 0.52
C GLU A 81 3.62 -13.08 0.58
N ALA A 82 3.71 -12.34 -0.54
CA ALA A 82 4.40 -11.06 -0.59
C ALA A 82 3.70 -10.00 0.29
N ARG A 83 2.36 -9.97 0.31
CA ARG A 83 1.59 -9.13 1.25
C ARG A 83 1.88 -9.47 2.70
N GLN A 84 1.94 -10.76 3.04
CA GLN A 84 2.26 -11.19 4.40
C GLN A 84 3.67 -10.76 4.82
N ALA A 85 4.67 -11.01 3.97
CA ALA A 85 6.05 -10.58 4.23
C ALA A 85 6.19 -9.04 4.33
N PHE A 86 5.42 -8.31 3.53
CA PHE A 86 5.34 -6.85 3.61
C PHE A 86 4.80 -6.39 4.98
N LEU A 87 3.71 -7.00 5.47
CA LEU A 87 3.14 -6.67 6.77
C LEU A 87 4.12 -6.93 7.92
N GLU A 88 4.79 -8.08 7.91
CA GLU A 88 5.78 -8.44 8.93
C GLU A 88 6.98 -7.49 8.95
N ARG A 89 7.32 -6.89 7.79
CA ARG A 89 8.38 -5.88 7.70
C ARG A 89 7.94 -4.51 8.19
N GLU A 90 6.70 -4.08 7.88
CA GLU A 90 6.25 -2.72 8.21
C GLU A 90 5.61 -2.61 9.61
N CYS A 91 5.12 -3.72 10.18
CA CYS A 91 4.39 -3.71 11.45
C CYS A 91 5.00 -4.70 12.45
N THR A 92 5.32 -4.22 13.65
CA THR A 92 5.84 -5.05 14.75
C THR A 92 4.83 -6.08 15.25
N TYR A 93 3.55 -5.73 15.26
CA TYR A 93 2.46 -6.58 15.73
C TYR A 93 1.35 -6.62 14.67
N LEU A 94 0.82 -7.82 14.42
CA LEU A 94 -0.25 -8.05 13.43
C LEU A 94 -1.53 -8.62 14.05
N ASP A 95 -1.59 -8.72 15.38
CA ASP A 95 -2.63 -9.39 16.15
C ASP A 95 -3.83 -8.49 16.51
N GLY A 96 -3.81 -7.22 16.09
CA GLY A 96 -4.84 -6.25 16.42
C GLY A 96 -4.83 -5.78 17.88
N SER A 97 -3.76 -6.05 18.63
CA SER A 97 -3.68 -5.73 20.07
C SER A 97 -3.00 -4.40 20.39
N ALA A 98 -2.78 -3.53 19.39
CA ALA A 98 -2.06 -2.26 19.55
C ALA A 98 -2.54 -1.43 20.76
N GLY A 99 -3.86 -1.32 20.96
CA GLY A 99 -4.43 -0.63 22.12
C GLY A 99 -4.05 -1.26 23.46
N GLN A 100 -3.98 -2.60 23.53
CA GLN A 100 -3.54 -3.32 24.73
C GLN A 100 -2.05 -3.09 24.99
N HIS A 101 -1.20 -3.19 23.97
CA HIS A 101 0.23 -2.93 24.10
C HIS A 101 0.52 -1.50 24.56
N THR A 102 -0.15 -0.51 23.96
CA THR A 102 0.00 0.89 24.37
C THR A 102 -0.47 1.11 25.80
N ALA A 103 -1.65 0.59 26.17
CA ALA A 103 -2.17 0.73 27.53
C ALA A 103 -1.26 0.07 28.57
N ALA A 104 -0.76 -1.15 28.29
CA ALA A 104 0.16 -1.87 29.18
C ALA A 104 1.47 -1.10 29.39
N PHE A 105 2.03 -0.54 28.32
CA PHE A 105 3.24 0.29 28.42
C PHE A 105 2.99 1.56 29.27
N LEU A 106 1.92 2.30 28.99
CA LEU A 106 1.59 3.51 29.75
C LEU A 106 1.36 3.20 31.23
N PHE A 107 0.67 2.10 31.54
CA PHE A 107 0.46 1.66 32.91
C PHE A 107 1.79 1.32 33.62
N SER A 108 2.76 0.74 32.90
CA SER A 108 4.08 0.43 33.47
C SER A 108 4.90 1.66 33.88
N LEU A 109 4.58 2.85 33.36
CA LEU A 109 5.24 4.11 33.71
C LEU A 109 4.64 4.80 34.94
N MET A 110 3.48 4.33 35.42
CA MET A 110 2.77 4.91 36.57
C MET A 110 3.09 4.22 37.89
N ASN A 111 3.84 3.12 37.85
CA ASN A 111 4.33 2.36 39.01
C ASN A 111 5.84 2.59 39.20
#